data_AF-A0A2A5H3E4-F1
#
_entry.id   AF-A0A2A5H3E4-F1
#
_cell.length_a   1.000
_cell.length_b   1.000
_cell.length_c   1.000
_cell.angle_alpha   90.00
_cell.angle_beta   90.00
_cell.angle_gamma   90.00
#
_symmetry.space_group_name_H-M   'P 1'
#
loop_
_entity.id
_entity.type
_entity.pdbx_description
1 polymer ?
#
loop_
_entity_poly.entity_id
_entity_poly.type
_entity_poly.pdbx_seq_one_letter_code
_entity_poly.pdbx_strand_id
1 'polypeptide(L)'
;MPLVFAVIIKSMKKMYFFIFIVIFSYPSVFCNKLYAQSHEISNSSKFLFPLGCTQGIDCWAVNYVDVDGIEGDGQDFKCGPKTYDGHKGTDFALGSIVQMRSGVDVFAAANGRVQRIRDGQSDRLKTDEEIATMKENKKECGNGILIDHGNGLQSIYCHLREGSIIVKPKQKIRAGQKIAQVGQSGMAEFPHLHFGVMWEGGIIDPYTGELSTQGCGKMKERMWHIGLPMDYNPVAIFDGGFRSKSPDFEAIKRGAENPQTLSLGSAAFVFWVGFYNVEKGDKVILKVIDPDGNIFVQRNEVLAKNRARQYYYTGRKIGRVQLQSGTYAGHVRIERVNGVVREKEFRVSVR
;
A
#
# COMPACT_ATOMS: atom_id res chain seq x y z
N MET A 1 59.23 80.48 17.39
CA MET A 1 58.39 81.45 16.64
C MET A 1 56.95 81.27 17.12
N PRO A 2 56.25 82.36 17.46
CA PRO A 2 55.83 82.47 18.86
C PRO A 2 54.32 82.74 19.05
N LEU A 3 53.90 82.73 20.33
CA LEU A 3 52.79 83.51 20.92
C LEU A 3 51.34 83.10 20.50
N VAL A 4 50.27 83.17 21.30
CA VAL A 4 49.99 83.47 22.72
C VAL A 4 48.47 83.33 22.97
N PHE A 5 48.09 82.98 24.20
CA PHE A 5 46.84 83.26 24.95
C PHE A 5 45.46 82.70 24.54
N ALA A 6 44.98 81.81 25.42
CA ALA A 6 43.87 82.01 26.40
C ALA A 6 42.39 82.14 25.96
N VAL A 7 41.55 81.69 26.91
CA VAL A 7 40.14 82.06 27.18
C VAL A 7 39.04 81.10 26.67
N ILE A 8 38.75 80.10 27.51
CA ILE A 8 37.48 79.85 28.24
C ILE A 8 36.19 80.56 27.75
N ILE A 9 35.14 79.73 27.56
CA ILE A 9 33.67 79.95 27.75
C ILE A 9 32.78 80.38 26.56
N LYS A 10 31.67 79.61 26.46
CA LYS A 10 30.33 79.90 25.88
C LYS A 10 30.25 79.93 24.35
N SER A 11 29.23 79.44 23.67
CA SER A 11 27.90 78.97 24.09
C SER A 11 27.25 78.33 22.85
N MET A 12 26.44 77.29 23.03
CA MET A 12 25.13 77.08 22.36
C MET A 12 25.08 77.28 20.83
N LYS A 13 24.78 76.27 20.00
CA LYS A 13 23.56 75.45 20.02
C LYS A 13 23.65 74.44 18.85
N LYS A 14 23.05 73.26 19.04
CA LYS A 14 22.96 72.14 18.09
C LYS A 14 22.47 72.58 16.71
N MET A 15 23.23 72.27 15.67
CA MET A 15 22.79 72.30 14.28
C MET A 15 22.12 70.95 13.97
N TYR A 16 20.81 70.98 13.78
CA TYR A 16 20.04 69.85 13.29
C TYR A 16 20.36 69.64 11.81
N PHE A 17 20.93 68.49 11.48
CA PHE A 17 21.10 68.05 10.10
C PHE A 17 19.72 67.61 9.58
N PHE A 18 19.17 68.36 8.62
CA PHE A 18 18.01 67.93 7.86
C PHE A 18 18.42 66.74 6.97
N ILE A 19 18.11 65.52 7.40
CA ILE A 19 18.10 64.36 6.52
C ILE A 19 16.76 64.38 5.79
N PHE A 20 16.79 64.72 4.50
CA PHE A 20 15.68 64.44 3.58
C PHE A 20 15.55 62.92 3.45
N ILE A 21 14.61 62.32 4.19
CA ILE A 21 14.15 60.96 3.90
C ILE A 21 13.20 61.06 2.70
N VAL A 22 13.71 60.70 1.52
CA VAL A 22 12.85 60.42 0.37
C VAL A 22 12.17 59.07 0.65
N ILE A 23 10.89 59.11 1.03
CA ILE A 23 10.05 57.92 1.11
C ILE A 23 9.70 57.52 -0.32
N PHE A 24 10.49 56.64 -0.92
CA PHE A 24 10.02 55.81 -2.03
C PHE A 24 9.14 54.72 -1.43
N SER A 25 7.83 54.91 -1.54
CA SER A 25 6.83 53.86 -1.33
C SER A 25 6.94 52.84 -2.46
N TYR A 26 7.88 51.90 -2.33
CA TYR A 26 7.80 50.65 -3.08
C TYR A 26 6.62 49.87 -2.55
N PRO A 27 5.59 49.52 -3.35
CA PRO A 27 4.61 48.54 -2.91
C PRO A 27 5.35 47.21 -2.75
N SER A 28 5.37 46.73 -1.51
CA SER A 28 5.84 45.43 -1.09
C SER A 28 5.02 44.33 -1.81
N VAL A 29 5.37 43.99 -3.04
CA VAL A 29 4.86 42.79 -3.71
C VAL A 29 5.78 41.63 -3.36
N PHE A 30 5.88 41.33 -2.07
CA PHE A 30 6.41 40.08 -1.57
C PHE A 30 5.54 39.66 -0.40
N CYS A 31 5.18 38.37 -0.41
CA CYS A 31 4.31 37.70 0.56
C CYS A 31 2.81 37.91 0.33
N ASN A 32 2.22 37.10 -0.54
CA ASN A 32 0.83 36.62 -0.40
C ASN A 32 0.47 35.45 -1.34
N LYS A 33 1.38 34.96 -2.19
CA LYS A 33 1.12 33.80 -3.06
C LYS A 33 1.32 32.42 -2.40
N LEU A 34 1.89 32.34 -1.20
CA LEU A 34 2.16 31.05 -0.53
C LEU A 34 1.06 30.61 0.45
N TYR A 35 0.11 31.48 0.81
CA TYR A 35 -1.00 31.11 1.70
C TYR A 35 -2.29 30.74 0.96
N ALA A 36 -2.40 31.08 -0.33
CA ALA A 36 -3.58 30.74 -1.14
C ALA A 36 -3.56 29.31 -1.71
N GLN A 37 -2.42 28.61 -1.63
CA GLN A 37 -2.23 27.31 -2.30
C GLN A 37 -2.64 26.10 -1.44
N SER A 38 -2.90 26.28 -0.15
CA SER A 38 -3.35 25.19 0.73
C SER A 38 -4.89 25.03 0.78
N HIS A 39 -5.63 26.04 0.30
CA HIS A 39 -7.10 26.04 0.26
C HIS A 39 -7.70 25.43 -1.02
N GLU A 40 -6.95 25.32 -2.12
CA GLU A 40 -7.45 24.70 -3.36
C GLU A 40 -7.38 23.16 -3.38
N ILE A 41 -6.79 22.53 -2.36
CA ILE A 41 -6.96 21.09 -2.13
C ILE A 41 -8.37 20.81 -1.55
N SER A 42 -9.12 21.82 -1.08
CA SER A 42 -10.39 21.61 -0.37
C SER A 42 -11.64 21.45 -1.26
N ASN A 43 -11.49 21.47 -2.59
CA ASN A 43 -12.47 20.88 -3.52
C ASN A 43 -11.94 19.54 -4.09
N SER A 44 -11.03 18.88 -3.35
CA SER A 44 -10.22 17.72 -3.78
C SER A 44 -11.03 16.72 -4.59
N SER A 45 -10.53 16.40 -5.79
CA SER A 45 -10.98 15.23 -6.54
C SER A 45 -10.81 14.00 -5.66
N LYS A 46 -11.90 13.53 -5.03
CA LYS A 46 -11.88 12.29 -4.27
C LYS A 46 -11.68 11.12 -5.23
N PHE A 47 -10.79 10.22 -4.87
CA PHE A 47 -10.52 9.00 -5.61
C PHE A 47 -11.55 7.93 -5.28
N LEU A 48 -12.11 7.32 -6.32
CA LEU A 48 -12.78 6.03 -6.24
C LEU A 48 -11.76 4.92 -6.00
N PHE A 49 -12.23 3.80 -5.45
CA PHE A 49 -11.40 2.61 -5.33
C PHE A 49 -11.04 2.08 -6.73
N PRO A 50 -9.75 1.91 -7.07
CA PRO A 50 -9.30 1.69 -8.45
C PRO A 50 -9.37 0.23 -8.92
N LEU A 51 -10.08 -0.66 -8.22
CA LEU A 51 -10.09 -2.09 -8.51
C LEU A 51 -11.49 -2.69 -8.53
N GLY A 52 -11.67 -3.70 -9.39
CA GLY A 52 -12.87 -4.56 -9.47
C GLY A 52 -12.89 -5.71 -8.47
N CYS A 53 -12.17 -5.57 -7.37
CA CYS A 53 -12.19 -6.49 -6.24
C CYS A 53 -12.90 -5.83 -5.04
N THR A 54 -13.24 -6.62 -4.03
CA THR A 54 -13.73 -6.18 -2.74
C THR A 54 -12.61 -6.17 -1.71
N GLN A 55 -12.18 -4.96 -1.31
CA GLN A 55 -11.13 -4.79 -0.32
C GLN A 55 -11.44 -5.52 1.00
N GLY A 56 -10.47 -6.30 1.48
CA GLY A 56 -10.59 -7.15 2.65
C GLY A 56 -11.11 -8.56 2.37
N ILE A 57 -11.73 -8.81 1.20
CA ILE A 57 -12.32 -10.10 0.84
C ILE A 57 -11.48 -10.84 -0.19
N ASP A 58 -11.18 -10.19 -1.32
CA ASP A 58 -10.44 -10.79 -2.44
C ASP A 58 -9.31 -9.87 -2.95
N CYS A 59 -9.09 -8.72 -2.31
CA CYS A 59 -7.86 -7.94 -2.43
C CYS A 59 -7.57 -7.17 -1.14
N TRP A 60 -6.31 -6.82 -0.90
CA TRP A 60 -5.90 -6.21 0.37
C TRP A 60 -4.87 -5.12 0.13
N ALA A 61 -5.02 -3.96 0.78
CA ALA A 61 -3.93 -3.02 0.89
C ALA A 61 -2.81 -3.68 1.69
N VAL A 62 -1.64 -3.92 1.11
CA VAL A 62 -0.52 -4.62 1.75
C VAL A 62 0.66 -3.72 2.07
N ASN A 63 0.96 -2.73 1.23
CA ASN A 63 1.93 -1.67 1.53
C ASN A 63 1.26 -0.30 1.35
N TYR A 64 1.62 0.67 2.18
CA TYR A 64 1.20 2.07 2.07
C TYR A 64 2.35 2.96 1.65
N VAL A 65 2.09 4.24 1.40
CA VAL A 65 3.16 5.20 1.12
C VAL A 65 4.10 5.26 2.32
N ASP A 66 5.40 5.25 2.04
CA ASP A 66 6.41 5.57 3.03
C ASP A 66 6.42 7.08 3.28
N VAL A 67 6.10 7.48 4.52
CA VAL A 67 5.85 8.88 4.88
C VAL A 67 6.88 9.48 5.81
N ASP A 68 7.91 8.74 6.26
CA ASP A 68 8.91 9.30 7.17
C ASP A 68 10.03 10.08 6.45
N GLY A 69 10.28 9.78 5.17
CA GLY A 69 11.24 10.47 4.33
C GLY A 69 12.69 10.27 4.75
N ILE A 70 12.99 9.20 5.52
CA ILE A 70 14.33 8.85 5.99
C ILE A 70 14.71 7.44 5.55
N GLU A 71 15.98 7.23 5.21
CA GLU A 71 16.49 5.90 4.87
C GLU A 71 16.34 4.95 6.07
N GLY A 72 15.81 3.75 5.84
CA GLY A 72 15.55 2.79 6.92
C GLY A 72 14.56 1.68 6.55
N ASP A 73 13.67 1.35 7.48
CA ASP A 73 12.62 0.33 7.27
C ASP A 73 11.33 0.92 6.65
N GLY A 74 11.21 2.26 6.58
CA GLY A 74 10.02 3.01 6.16
C GLY A 74 8.90 3.00 7.21
N GLN A 75 8.02 4.00 7.16
CA GLN A 75 6.84 4.10 8.03
C GLN A 75 5.59 4.49 7.25
N ASP A 76 4.48 3.79 7.50
CA ASP A 76 3.18 4.16 6.93
C ASP A 76 2.52 5.33 7.68
N PHE A 77 1.39 5.83 7.18
CA PHE A 77 0.66 6.94 7.81
C PHE A 77 0.16 6.69 9.24
N LYS A 78 0.11 5.44 9.70
CA LYS A 78 -0.19 5.06 11.09
C LYS A 78 1.07 4.89 11.93
N CYS A 79 2.24 5.28 11.42
CA CYS A 79 3.54 5.02 12.03
C CYS A 79 3.80 3.52 12.20
N GLY A 80 3.18 2.70 11.35
CA GLY A 80 3.30 1.25 11.35
C GLY A 80 4.30 0.75 10.31
N PRO A 81 4.70 -0.53 10.41
CA PRO A 81 5.70 -1.14 9.54
C PRO A 81 5.12 -1.64 8.20
N LYS A 82 3.91 -1.19 7.82
CA LYS A 82 3.19 -1.73 6.65
C LYS A 82 3.55 -0.95 5.38
N THR A 83 4.85 -0.84 5.15
CA THR A 83 5.51 -0.21 4.00
C THR A 83 6.96 -0.72 3.93
N TYR A 84 7.76 -0.15 3.05
CA TYR A 84 9.21 -0.27 3.02
C TYR A 84 9.81 1.06 2.54
N ASP A 85 11.11 1.26 2.80
CA ASP A 85 11.80 2.51 2.46
C ASP A 85 11.65 2.91 0.99
N GLY A 86 11.24 4.16 0.80
CA GLY A 86 11.06 4.77 -0.51
C GLY A 86 9.83 4.28 -1.27
N HIS A 87 8.89 3.58 -0.63
CA HIS A 87 7.64 3.13 -1.27
C HIS A 87 6.70 4.32 -1.56
N LYS A 88 6.29 4.48 -2.83
CA LYS A 88 5.67 5.71 -3.36
C LYS A 88 4.15 5.62 -3.61
N GLY A 89 3.51 4.57 -3.12
CA GLY A 89 2.10 4.32 -3.41
C GLY A 89 1.46 3.38 -2.41
N THR A 90 0.23 2.95 -2.71
CA THR A 90 -0.47 1.89 -1.99
C THR A 90 -0.55 0.66 -2.87
N ASP A 91 -0.12 -0.48 -2.34
CA ASP A 91 -0.18 -1.77 -3.03
C ASP A 91 -1.43 -2.53 -2.62
N PHE A 92 -2.28 -2.87 -3.59
CA PHE A 92 -3.47 -3.69 -3.40
C PHE A 92 -3.24 -5.08 -3.98
N ALA A 93 -2.93 -6.03 -3.11
CA ALA A 93 -2.57 -7.40 -3.47
C ALA A 93 -3.78 -8.28 -3.79
N LEU A 94 -3.61 -9.17 -4.76
CA LEU A 94 -4.51 -10.30 -5.02
C LEU A 94 -4.02 -11.56 -4.30
N GLY A 95 -4.94 -12.49 -4.06
CA GLY A 95 -4.66 -13.73 -3.34
C GLY A 95 -3.80 -14.73 -4.13
N SER A 96 -3.84 -14.71 -5.47
CA SER A 96 -3.08 -15.66 -6.29
C SER A 96 -2.86 -15.23 -7.74
N ILE A 97 -1.94 -15.92 -8.43
CA ILE A 97 -1.72 -15.77 -9.87
C ILE A 97 -2.94 -16.23 -10.68
N VAL A 98 -3.69 -17.24 -10.23
CA VAL A 98 -4.95 -17.66 -10.89
C VAL A 98 -6.00 -16.55 -10.82
N GLN A 99 -6.12 -15.87 -9.68
CA GLN A 99 -7.03 -14.72 -9.56
C GLN A 99 -6.65 -13.60 -10.53
N MET A 100 -5.35 -13.26 -10.62
CA MET A 100 -4.84 -12.30 -11.60
C MET A 100 -5.18 -12.72 -13.04
N ARG A 101 -4.94 -13.99 -13.40
CA ARG A 101 -5.21 -14.52 -14.76
C ARG A 101 -6.69 -14.53 -15.12
N SER A 102 -7.56 -14.72 -14.13
CA SER A 102 -9.02 -14.63 -14.27
C SER A 102 -9.48 -13.21 -14.63
N GLY A 103 -8.63 -12.21 -14.42
CA GLY A 103 -8.84 -10.82 -14.80
C GLY A 103 -9.50 -10.02 -13.68
N VAL A 104 -8.68 -9.26 -12.94
CA VAL A 104 -9.18 -8.25 -11.99
C VAL A 104 -9.05 -6.89 -12.66
N ASP A 105 -10.18 -6.22 -12.86
CA ASP A 105 -10.21 -4.96 -13.58
C ASP A 105 -9.63 -3.81 -12.75
N VAL A 106 -8.94 -2.89 -13.44
CA VAL A 106 -8.43 -1.64 -12.89
C VAL A 106 -9.25 -0.49 -13.47
N PHE A 107 -9.72 0.39 -12.59
CA PHE A 107 -10.53 1.55 -12.93
C PHE A 107 -9.77 2.84 -12.66
N ALA A 108 -10.03 3.86 -13.47
CA ALA A 108 -9.53 5.20 -13.18
C ALA A 108 -10.17 5.74 -11.91
N ALA A 109 -9.34 6.10 -10.93
CA ALA A 109 -9.79 6.57 -9.63
C ALA A 109 -10.49 7.93 -9.69
N ALA A 110 -10.16 8.77 -10.67
CA ALA A 110 -10.77 10.08 -10.88
C ALA A 110 -10.82 10.46 -12.37
N ASN A 111 -11.61 11.50 -12.69
CA ASN A 111 -11.63 12.09 -14.03
C ASN A 111 -10.25 12.64 -14.40
N GLY A 112 -9.84 12.51 -15.65
CA GLY A 112 -8.55 13.05 -16.07
C GLY A 112 -8.23 12.80 -17.53
N ARG A 113 -6.95 12.90 -17.85
CA ARG A 113 -6.38 12.60 -19.16
C ARG A 113 -5.20 11.66 -19.02
N VAL A 114 -5.16 10.60 -19.82
CA VAL A 114 -3.99 9.72 -19.88
C VAL A 114 -2.80 10.52 -20.39
N GLN A 115 -1.77 10.65 -19.59
CA GLN A 115 -0.56 11.36 -19.95
C GLN A 115 0.47 10.43 -20.57
N ARG A 116 0.69 9.26 -19.96
CA ARG A 116 1.66 8.26 -20.41
C ARG A 116 1.13 6.86 -20.16
N ILE A 117 1.56 5.93 -21.01
CA ILE A 117 1.38 4.49 -20.80
C ILE A 117 2.71 3.78 -21.05
N ARG A 118 2.88 2.62 -20.44
CA ARG A 118 3.91 1.63 -20.77
C ARG A 118 3.27 0.26 -20.73
N ASP A 119 3.53 -0.57 -21.74
CA ASP A 119 3.01 -1.93 -21.85
C ASP A 119 4.08 -2.85 -22.49
N GLY A 120 3.82 -4.17 -22.52
CA GLY A 120 4.66 -5.19 -23.13
C GLY A 120 5.67 -5.83 -22.19
N GLN A 121 5.58 -5.57 -20.89
CA GLN A 121 6.41 -6.22 -19.88
C GLN A 121 5.69 -7.43 -19.28
N SER A 122 6.36 -8.58 -19.31
CA SER A 122 5.76 -9.85 -18.92
C SER A 122 5.40 -9.95 -17.44
N ASP A 123 4.27 -10.60 -17.15
CA ASP A 123 3.76 -10.92 -15.81
C ASP A 123 4.47 -12.13 -15.18
N ARG A 124 5.75 -11.98 -14.89
CA ARG A 124 6.55 -12.98 -14.15
C ARG A 124 7.50 -12.30 -13.18
N LEU A 125 7.94 -13.08 -12.19
CA LEU A 125 9.07 -12.73 -11.36
C LEU A 125 10.30 -12.39 -12.23
N LYS A 126 10.98 -11.34 -11.82
CA LYS A 126 12.20 -10.84 -12.45
C LYS A 126 13.41 -11.38 -11.70
N THR A 127 14.48 -11.67 -12.44
CA THR A 127 15.77 -11.98 -11.83
C THR A 127 16.37 -10.72 -11.21
N ASP A 128 17.35 -10.88 -10.32
CA ASP A 128 18.03 -9.75 -9.69
C ASP A 128 18.69 -8.81 -10.73
N GLU A 129 19.23 -9.39 -11.80
CA GLU A 129 19.81 -8.63 -12.93
C GLU A 129 18.76 -7.81 -13.69
N GLU A 130 17.58 -8.40 -13.93
CA GLU A 130 16.46 -7.68 -14.54
C GLU A 130 15.96 -6.55 -13.63
N ILE A 131 15.91 -6.78 -12.31
CA ILE A 131 15.53 -5.77 -11.32
C ILE A 131 16.53 -4.61 -11.32
N ALA A 132 17.84 -4.91 -11.31
CA ALA A 132 18.89 -3.88 -11.37
C ALA A 132 18.75 -3.03 -12.64
N THR A 133 18.61 -3.69 -13.80
CA THR A 133 18.41 -3.02 -15.09
C THR A 133 17.13 -2.15 -15.08
N MET A 134 16.05 -2.60 -14.44
CA MET A 134 14.82 -1.81 -14.33
C MET A 134 15.01 -0.57 -13.48
N LYS A 135 15.74 -0.64 -12.37
CA LYS A 135 16.03 0.51 -11.51
C LYS A 135 16.83 1.57 -12.27
N GLU A 136 17.89 1.16 -12.97
CA GLU A 136 18.70 2.06 -13.80
C GLU A 136 17.86 2.78 -14.87
N ASN A 137 16.92 2.05 -15.48
CA ASN A 137 16.08 2.56 -16.55
C ASN A 137 14.74 3.17 -16.08
N LYS A 138 14.50 3.28 -14.76
CA LYS A 138 13.24 3.77 -14.17
C LYS A 138 12.00 3.02 -14.68
N LYS A 139 12.10 1.69 -14.74
CA LYS A 139 11.08 0.74 -15.21
C LYS A 139 10.47 -0.15 -14.12
N GLU A 140 10.68 0.18 -12.86
CA GLU A 140 10.20 -0.55 -11.69
C GLU A 140 8.68 -0.74 -11.71
N CYS A 141 7.94 0.30 -12.14
CA CYS A 141 6.49 0.30 -12.28
C CYS A 141 5.94 -0.75 -13.28
N GLY A 142 6.78 -1.34 -14.15
CA GLY A 142 6.31 -2.32 -15.13
C GLY A 142 5.39 -1.71 -16.17
N ASN A 143 4.33 -2.44 -16.56
CA ASN A 143 3.25 -1.86 -17.34
C ASN A 143 2.47 -0.90 -16.44
N GLY A 144 2.19 0.30 -16.95
CA GLY A 144 1.57 1.32 -16.13
C GLY A 144 0.92 2.45 -16.92
N ILE A 145 0.05 3.17 -16.22
CA ILE A 145 -0.70 4.32 -16.74
C ILE A 145 -0.47 5.49 -15.80
N LEU A 146 -0.14 6.65 -16.36
CA LEU A 146 -0.11 7.93 -15.65
C LEU A 146 -1.30 8.76 -16.12
N ILE A 147 -2.15 9.19 -15.20
CA ILE A 147 -3.32 10.04 -15.47
C ILE A 147 -3.10 11.40 -14.82
N ASP A 148 -3.24 12.45 -15.63
CA ASP A 148 -3.28 13.85 -15.19
C ASP A 148 -4.72 14.26 -14.88
N HIS A 149 -4.95 14.74 -13.66
CA HIS A 149 -6.25 15.19 -13.17
C HIS A 149 -6.42 16.72 -13.21
N GLY A 150 -5.40 17.45 -13.68
CA GLY A 150 -5.34 18.90 -13.64
C GLY A 150 -4.73 19.43 -12.34
N ASN A 151 -4.36 20.72 -12.34
CA ASN A 151 -3.80 21.42 -11.17
C ASN A 151 -2.60 20.71 -10.51
N GLY A 152 -1.78 20.03 -11.33
CA GLY A 152 -0.62 19.28 -10.87
C GLY A 152 -0.91 17.95 -10.19
N LEU A 153 -2.19 17.55 -10.04
CA LEU A 153 -2.58 16.27 -9.43
C LEU A 153 -2.50 15.15 -10.47
N GLN A 154 -1.81 14.06 -10.14
CA GLN A 154 -1.66 12.88 -10.99
C GLN A 154 -1.90 11.60 -10.19
N SER A 155 -2.39 10.56 -10.86
CA SER A 155 -2.37 9.19 -10.35
C SER A 155 -1.57 8.27 -11.26
N ILE A 156 -0.84 7.34 -10.66
CA ILE A 156 -0.09 6.31 -11.38
C ILE A 156 -0.60 4.92 -10.97
N TYR A 157 -0.79 4.07 -11.98
CA TYR A 157 -1.24 2.68 -11.86
C TYR A 157 -0.11 1.82 -12.40
N CYS A 158 0.50 0.99 -11.56
CA CYS A 158 1.67 0.19 -11.90
C CYS A 158 1.37 -1.31 -11.77
N HIS A 159 2.30 -2.13 -12.28
CA HIS A 159 2.24 -3.59 -12.28
C HIS A 159 1.02 -4.15 -13.02
N LEU A 160 0.54 -3.42 -14.04
CA LEU A 160 -0.61 -3.83 -14.83
C LEU A 160 -0.29 -5.08 -15.66
N ARG A 161 -1.33 -5.87 -15.98
CA ARG A 161 -1.20 -7.09 -16.77
C ARG A 161 -0.73 -6.78 -18.18
N GLU A 162 0.22 -7.56 -18.69
CA GLU A 162 0.75 -7.45 -20.04
C GLU A 162 -0.38 -7.47 -21.08
N GLY A 163 -0.43 -6.44 -21.94
CA GLY A 163 -1.42 -6.32 -23.00
C GLY A 163 -2.84 -5.98 -22.53
N SER A 164 -3.04 -5.64 -21.25
CA SER A 164 -4.37 -5.34 -20.71
C SER A 164 -4.78 -3.86 -20.78
N ILE A 165 -3.86 -2.96 -21.12
CA ILE A 165 -4.12 -1.51 -21.14
C ILE A 165 -5.01 -1.18 -22.35
N ILE A 166 -6.21 -0.67 -22.08
CA ILE A 166 -7.22 -0.36 -23.12
C ILE A 166 -7.37 1.12 -23.43
N VAL A 167 -6.49 1.96 -22.86
CA VAL A 167 -6.50 3.41 -23.04
C VAL A 167 -5.25 3.92 -23.75
N LYS A 168 -5.34 5.10 -24.37
CA LYS A 168 -4.25 5.70 -25.16
C LYS A 168 -3.80 7.05 -24.58
N PRO A 169 -2.54 7.46 -24.78
CA PRO A 169 -2.09 8.81 -24.44
C PRO A 169 -3.03 9.88 -25.01
N LYS A 170 -3.22 10.95 -24.25
CA LYS A 170 -4.15 12.07 -24.50
C LYS A 170 -5.64 11.74 -24.38
N GLN A 171 -6.04 10.49 -24.16
CA GLN A 171 -7.45 10.11 -23.98
C GLN A 171 -8.02 10.74 -22.70
N LYS A 172 -9.22 11.33 -22.78
CA LYS A 172 -9.98 11.75 -21.60
C LYS A 172 -10.61 10.53 -20.95
N ILE A 173 -10.54 10.46 -19.63
CA ILE A 173 -11.00 9.34 -18.81
C ILE A 173 -11.97 9.86 -17.76
N ARG A 174 -13.01 9.07 -17.48
CA ARG A 174 -13.94 9.33 -16.38
C ARG A 174 -13.59 8.44 -15.17
N ALA A 175 -13.85 8.94 -13.97
CA ALA A 175 -13.76 8.13 -12.75
C ALA A 175 -14.62 6.86 -12.91
N GLY A 176 -14.10 5.71 -12.48
CA GLY A 176 -14.76 4.41 -12.61
C GLY A 176 -14.68 3.78 -14.01
N GLN A 177 -14.09 4.46 -15.00
CA GLN A 177 -13.86 3.86 -16.31
C GLN A 177 -12.78 2.78 -16.21
N LYS A 178 -13.03 1.59 -16.77
CA LYS A 178 -12.02 0.53 -16.90
C LYS A 178 -10.85 1.02 -17.77
N ILE A 179 -9.63 0.79 -17.30
CA ILE A 179 -8.41 1.22 -17.99
C ILE A 179 -7.40 0.10 -18.24
N ALA A 180 -7.41 -0.95 -17.40
CA ALA A 180 -6.50 -2.09 -17.50
C ALA A 180 -6.98 -3.27 -16.65
N GLN A 181 -6.11 -4.27 -16.46
CA GLN A 181 -6.25 -5.32 -15.45
C GLN A 181 -5.00 -5.40 -14.56
N VAL A 182 -5.17 -5.91 -13.34
CA VAL A 182 -4.08 -6.16 -12.39
C VAL A 182 -3.15 -7.24 -12.94
N GLY A 183 -1.85 -7.01 -12.85
CA GLY A 183 -0.81 -7.93 -13.30
C GLY A 183 0.26 -8.20 -12.24
N GLN A 184 1.42 -8.62 -12.73
CA GLN A 184 2.66 -8.82 -11.98
C GLN A 184 3.86 -8.39 -12.84
N SER A 185 3.69 -7.33 -13.64
CA SER A 185 4.78 -6.74 -14.43
C SER A 185 5.64 -5.82 -13.55
N GLY A 186 6.85 -5.47 -14.01
CA GLY A 186 7.74 -4.61 -13.21
C GLY A 186 8.45 -5.35 -12.08
N MET A 187 8.82 -4.60 -11.06
CA MET A 187 9.44 -5.09 -9.82
C MET A 187 8.36 -5.58 -8.83
N ALA A 188 7.51 -6.52 -9.28
CA ALA A 188 6.41 -7.06 -8.49
C ALA A 188 6.63 -8.53 -8.11
N GLU A 189 6.71 -8.82 -6.81
CA GLU A 189 6.91 -10.18 -6.29
C GLU A 189 5.62 -11.03 -6.28
N PHE A 190 4.46 -10.39 -6.32
CA PHE A 190 3.15 -11.03 -6.37
C PHE A 190 2.16 -10.15 -7.12
N PRO A 191 1.01 -10.69 -7.58
CA PRO A 191 0.03 -9.90 -8.29
C PRO A 191 -0.60 -8.81 -7.43
N HIS A 192 -0.48 -7.55 -7.84
CA HIS A 192 -1.05 -6.40 -7.15
C HIS A 192 -1.16 -5.19 -8.08
N LEU A 193 -2.00 -4.24 -7.70
CA LEU A 193 -1.95 -2.89 -8.24
C LEU A 193 -1.14 -2.01 -7.29
N HIS A 194 -0.12 -1.35 -7.78
CA HIS A 194 0.48 -0.21 -7.08
C HIS A 194 -0.19 1.07 -7.57
N PHE A 195 -0.85 1.77 -6.64
CA PHE A 195 -1.54 3.04 -6.88
C PHE A 195 -0.81 4.19 -6.19
N GLY A 196 -0.18 5.06 -6.96
CA GLY A 196 0.51 6.25 -6.45
C GLY A 196 -0.28 7.51 -6.76
N VAL A 197 -0.16 8.52 -5.88
CA VAL A 197 -0.71 9.86 -6.09
C VAL A 197 0.43 10.85 -6.03
N MET A 198 0.43 11.81 -6.95
CA MET A 198 1.43 12.87 -7.02
C MET A 198 0.75 14.23 -7.12
N TRP A 199 1.33 15.24 -6.46
CA TRP A 199 0.96 16.63 -6.63
C TRP A 199 2.21 17.48 -6.88
N GLU A 200 2.23 18.18 -8.03
CA GLU A 200 3.39 18.96 -8.50
C GLU A 200 4.72 18.17 -8.50
N GLY A 201 4.63 16.85 -8.74
CA GLY A 201 5.77 15.92 -8.76
C GLY A 201 6.17 15.33 -7.41
N GLY A 202 5.61 15.81 -6.30
CA GLY A 202 5.77 15.21 -4.97
C GLY A 202 4.80 14.06 -4.73
N ILE A 203 5.23 13.01 -4.03
CA ILE A 203 4.36 11.89 -3.65
C ILE A 203 3.39 12.34 -2.56
N ILE A 204 2.11 12.02 -2.75
CA ILE A 204 1.05 12.25 -1.76
C ILE A 204 0.58 10.88 -1.25
N ASP A 205 0.40 10.77 0.06
CA ASP A 205 -0.33 9.63 0.61
C ASP A 205 -1.84 9.87 0.50
N PRO A 206 -2.59 9.04 -0.27
CA PRO A 206 -4.03 9.23 -0.42
C PRO A 206 -4.83 8.99 0.87
N TYR A 207 -4.24 8.37 1.90
CA TYR A 207 -4.86 8.19 3.23
C TYR A 207 -4.77 9.45 4.10
N THR A 208 -3.75 10.30 3.89
CA THR A 208 -3.55 11.52 4.68
C THR A 208 -3.89 12.80 3.91
N GLY A 209 -3.76 12.78 2.59
CA GLY A 209 -3.80 13.96 1.73
C GLY A 209 -2.55 14.83 1.83
N GLU A 210 -1.48 14.32 2.42
CA GLU A 210 -0.23 15.04 2.69
C GLU A 210 0.93 14.49 1.85
N LEU A 211 1.95 15.33 1.65
CA LEU A 211 3.20 14.91 1.04
C LEU A 211 3.88 13.83 1.89
N SER A 212 4.48 12.85 1.22
CA SER A 212 5.20 11.75 1.87
C SER A 212 6.41 12.20 2.70
N THR A 213 6.83 13.45 2.61
CA THR A 213 7.91 14.02 3.41
C THR A 213 7.43 14.65 4.72
N GLN A 214 6.14 14.57 5.02
CA GLN A 214 5.57 15.21 6.19
C GLN A 214 5.72 14.36 7.46
N GLY A 215 6.01 13.07 7.40
CA GLY A 215 6.03 12.19 8.57
C GLY A 215 4.71 11.47 8.80
N CYS A 216 4.76 10.37 9.54
CA CYS A 216 3.60 9.57 9.90
C CYS A 216 2.65 10.27 10.88
N GLY A 217 1.40 9.80 10.96
CA GLY A 217 0.39 10.33 11.89
C GLY A 217 -0.22 11.69 11.51
N LYS A 218 0.29 12.33 10.46
CA LYS A 218 -0.23 13.61 9.94
C LYS A 218 -1.40 13.38 9.00
N MET A 219 -2.61 13.28 9.56
CA MET A 219 -3.83 13.13 8.77
C MET A 219 -4.52 14.49 8.64
N LYS A 220 -4.56 15.05 7.43
CA LYS A 220 -5.31 16.28 7.14
C LYS A 220 -6.69 15.92 6.62
N GLU A 221 -6.74 15.31 5.45
CA GLU A 221 -7.97 14.89 4.81
C GLU A 221 -7.69 13.77 3.80
N ARG A 222 -8.30 12.60 4.00
CA ARG A 222 -8.15 11.49 3.05
C ARG A 222 -8.62 11.91 1.66
N MET A 223 -7.90 11.45 0.64
CA MET A 223 -8.25 11.68 -0.76
C MET A 223 -9.23 10.65 -1.30
N TRP A 224 -9.54 9.59 -0.54
CA TRP A 224 -10.54 8.59 -0.91
C TRP A 224 -11.97 9.11 -0.75
N HIS A 225 -12.86 8.69 -1.65
CA HIS A 225 -14.29 8.99 -1.54
C HIS A 225 -14.87 8.42 -0.23
N ILE A 226 -15.81 9.15 0.37
CA ILE A 226 -16.52 8.71 1.58
C ILE A 226 -17.30 7.43 1.27
N GLY A 227 -17.30 6.49 2.22
CA GLY A 227 -18.01 5.20 2.12
C GLY A 227 -17.17 4.05 1.57
N LEU A 228 -15.94 4.31 1.11
CA LEU A 228 -15.02 3.27 0.68
C LEU A 228 -14.38 2.55 1.89
N PRO A 229 -14.12 1.23 1.79
CA PRO A 229 -13.50 0.42 2.85
C PRO A 229 -11.98 0.68 2.98
N MET A 230 -11.58 1.95 3.04
CA MET A 230 -10.18 2.40 3.11
C MET A 230 -9.66 2.46 4.55
N ASP A 231 -10.18 1.62 5.44
CA ASP A 231 -9.70 1.57 6.81
C ASP A 231 -8.37 0.82 6.89
N TYR A 232 -7.52 1.24 7.81
CA TYR A 232 -6.22 0.61 8.04
C TYR A 232 -6.43 -0.82 8.58
N ASN A 233 -6.09 -1.82 7.78
CA ASN A 233 -6.07 -3.21 8.24
C ASN A 233 -4.64 -3.66 8.57
N PRO A 234 -4.29 -3.81 9.87
CA PRO A 234 -2.94 -4.15 10.33
C PRO A 234 -2.47 -5.54 9.92
N VAL A 235 -3.39 -6.49 9.74
CA VAL A 235 -3.10 -7.89 9.36
C VAL A 235 -4.31 -8.50 8.68
N ALA A 236 -4.09 -9.32 7.66
CA ALA A 236 -5.17 -9.97 6.92
C ALA A 236 -4.97 -11.48 6.82
N ILE A 237 -6.06 -12.24 7.02
CA ILE A 237 -6.15 -13.66 6.69
C ILE A 237 -6.76 -13.75 5.28
N PHE A 238 -5.92 -13.86 4.27
CA PHE A 238 -6.34 -13.68 2.88
C PHE A 238 -6.83 -14.98 2.23
N ASP A 239 -6.30 -16.13 2.64
CA ASP A 239 -6.66 -17.43 2.06
C ASP A 239 -6.43 -18.56 3.07
N GLY A 240 -7.00 -19.73 2.82
CA GLY A 240 -6.82 -20.93 3.62
C GLY A 240 -7.66 -22.08 3.10
N GLY A 241 -7.32 -23.29 3.55
CA GLY A 241 -8.01 -24.49 3.10
C GLY A 241 -7.36 -25.76 3.59
N PHE A 242 -7.79 -26.87 3.00
CA PHE A 242 -7.38 -28.21 3.42
C PHE A 242 -6.67 -28.97 2.32
N ARG A 243 -5.73 -29.86 2.68
CA ARG A 243 -4.99 -30.70 1.74
C ARG A 243 -4.73 -32.09 2.33
N SER A 244 -4.62 -33.07 1.44
CA SER A 244 -4.31 -34.48 1.78
C SER A 244 -2.81 -34.77 1.96
N LYS A 245 -1.98 -33.73 1.86
CA LYS A 245 -0.51 -33.76 2.00
C LYS A 245 0.00 -32.41 2.48
N SER A 246 1.28 -32.35 2.85
CA SER A 246 1.94 -31.09 3.18
C SER A 246 1.75 -30.05 2.06
N PRO A 247 1.42 -28.79 2.37
CA PRO A 247 1.17 -27.78 1.37
C PRO A 247 2.43 -27.43 0.58
N ASP A 248 2.30 -27.35 -0.74
CA ASP A 248 3.26 -26.68 -1.60
C ASP A 248 2.84 -25.20 -1.69
N PHE A 249 3.54 -24.34 -0.95
CA PHE A 249 3.20 -22.92 -0.90
C PHE A 249 3.49 -22.17 -2.20
N GLU A 250 4.42 -22.67 -3.04
CA GLU A 250 4.63 -22.09 -4.36
C GLU A 250 3.48 -22.44 -5.29
N ALA A 251 2.96 -23.66 -5.21
CA ALA A 251 1.72 -24.03 -5.90
C ALA A 251 0.53 -23.21 -5.41
N ILE A 252 0.38 -23.00 -4.09
CA ILE A 252 -0.68 -22.15 -3.51
C ILE A 252 -0.57 -20.71 -4.01
N LYS A 253 0.62 -20.11 -3.99
CA LYS A 253 0.85 -18.75 -4.53
C LYS A 253 0.43 -18.67 -6.01
N ARG A 254 0.67 -19.74 -6.77
CA ARG A 254 0.21 -19.87 -8.17
C ARG A 254 -1.30 -20.06 -8.31
N GLY A 255 -2.03 -20.31 -7.22
CA GLY A 255 -3.48 -20.52 -7.20
C GLY A 255 -3.90 -21.99 -7.27
N ALA A 256 -3.08 -22.91 -6.75
CA ALA A 256 -3.46 -24.32 -6.65
C ALA A 256 -4.77 -24.47 -5.87
N GLU A 257 -5.74 -25.15 -6.47
CA GLU A 257 -7.09 -25.27 -5.93
C GLU A 257 -7.10 -25.80 -4.50
N ASN A 258 -8.05 -25.28 -3.73
CA ASN A 258 -8.40 -25.77 -2.42
C ASN A 258 -9.54 -26.78 -2.57
N PRO A 259 -9.28 -28.08 -2.34
CA PRO A 259 -10.31 -29.09 -2.44
C PRO A 259 -11.42 -28.81 -1.42
N GLN A 260 -12.67 -28.87 -1.88
CA GLN A 260 -13.85 -28.81 -1.01
C GLN A 260 -14.19 -30.18 -0.42
N THR A 261 -13.57 -31.24 -0.96
CA THR A 261 -13.71 -32.61 -0.47
C THR A 261 -12.35 -33.29 -0.36
N LEU A 262 -12.10 -34.02 0.73
CA LEU A 262 -10.96 -34.92 0.88
C LEU A 262 -11.43 -36.37 1.07
N SER A 263 -10.63 -37.32 0.63
CA SER A 263 -10.93 -38.74 0.78
C SER A 263 -10.65 -39.22 2.20
N LEU A 264 -11.48 -40.14 2.71
CA LEU A 264 -11.18 -40.92 3.92
C LEU A 264 -9.81 -41.62 3.88
N GLY A 265 -9.35 -42.01 2.68
CA GLY A 265 -8.05 -42.65 2.45
C GLY A 265 -6.86 -41.69 2.30
N SER A 266 -7.04 -40.39 2.59
CA SER A 266 -5.95 -39.40 2.50
C SER A 266 -4.80 -39.80 3.43
N ALA A 267 -3.55 -39.74 2.95
CA ALA A 267 -2.37 -40.08 3.77
C ALA A 267 -2.02 -39.01 4.84
N ALA A 268 -2.52 -37.79 4.68
CA ALA A 268 -2.44 -36.73 5.67
C ALA A 268 -3.70 -35.87 5.62
N PHE A 269 -3.95 -35.14 6.70
CA PHE A 269 -5.01 -34.14 6.78
C PHE A 269 -4.41 -32.85 7.30
N VAL A 270 -4.33 -31.85 6.43
CA VAL A 270 -3.62 -30.60 6.70
C VAL A 270 -4.52 -29.41 6.46
N PHE A 271 -4.57 -28.51 7.44
CA PHE A 271 -5.19 -27.19 7.34
C PHE A 271 -4.09 -26.14 7.20
N TRP A 272 -4.21 -25.28 6.19
CA TRP A 272 -3.24 -24.22 5.89
C TRP A 272 -3.93 -22.87 5.78
N VAL A 273 -3.18 -21.80 6.07
CA VAL A 273 -3.66 -20.41 6.01
C VAL A 273 -2.58 -19.48 5.47
N GLY A 274 -2.98 -18.49 4.68
CA GLY A 274 -2.16 -17.39 4.20
C GLY A 274 -2.50 -16.07 4.89
N PHE A 275 -1.46 -15.30 5.20
CA PHE A 275 -1.54 -14.01 5.87
C PHE A 275 -0.80 -12.91 5.09
N TYR A 276 -1.33 -11.69 5.15
CA TYR A 276 -0.59 -10.48 4.82
C TYR A 276 -0.27 -9.69 6.10
N ASN A 277 0.92 -9.10 6.14
CA ASN A 277 1.40 -8.17 7.17
C ASN A 277 1.40 -8.75 8.58
N VAL A 278 2.05 -9.91 8.73
CA VAL A 278 2.31 -10.45 10.05
C VAL A 278 3.54 -9.79 10.67
N GLU A 279 3.50 -9.55 11.96
CA GLU A 279 4.55 -8.88 12.72
C GLU A 279 5.19 -9.83 13.74
N LYS A 280 6.45 -9.55 14.10
CA LYS A 280 7.12 -10.21 15.21
C LYS A 280 6.29 -10.04 16.48
N GLY A 281 6.05 -11.16 17.17
CA GLY A 281 5.24 -11.20 18.38
C GLY A 281 3.75 -11.49 18.14
N ASP A 282 3.27 -11.46 16.89
CA ASP A 282 1.92 -11.95 16.58
C ASP A 282 1.80 -13.41 17.03
N LYS A 283 0.66 -13.75 17.64
CA LYS A 283 0.32 -15.11 18.06
C LYS A 283 -0.66 -15.70 17.06
N VAL A 284 -0.26 -16.76 16.37
CA VAL A 284 -1.10 -17.47 15.40
C VAL A 284 -1.57 -18.78 16.01
N ILE A 285 -2.88 -18.98 16.01
CA ILE A 285 -3.54 -20.20 16.47
C ILE A 285 -4.26 -20.81 15.28
N LEU A 286 -3.86 -22.03 14.90
CA LEU A 286 -4.51 -22.85 13.90
C LEU A 286 -5.16 -24.05 14.59
N LYS A 287 -6.47 -24.22 14.44
CA LYS A 287 -7.24 -25.27 15.09
C LYS A 287 -8.15 -25.95 14.07
N VAL A 288 -8.17 -27.27 14.05
CA VAL A 288 -9.14 -28.06 13.29
C VAL A 288 -10.10 -28.73 14.26
N ILE A 289 -11.39 -28.59 13.99
CA ILE A 289 -12.49 -29.28 14.66
C ILE A 289 -13.00 -30.38 13.75
N ASP A 290 -13.18 -31.59 14.29
CA ASP A 290 -13.73 -32.74 13.58
C ASP A 290 -15.28 -32.71 13.55
N PRO A 291 -15.93 -33.63 12.82
CA PRO A 291 -17.39 -33.66 12.71
C PRO A 291 -18.14 -33.84 14.03
N ASP A 292 -17.50 -34.46 15.03
CA ASP A 292 -18.06 -34.66 16.37
C ASP A 292 -17.87 -33.44 17.28
N GLY A 293 -17.23 -32.38 16.79
CA GLY A 293 -16.97 -31.15 17.54
C GLY A 293 -15.69 -31.17 18.38
N ASN A 294 -14.88 -32.23 18.27
CA ASN A 294 -13.64 -32.35 19.04
C ASN A 294 -12.47 -31.66 18.31
N ILE A 295 -11.45 -31.26 19.09
CA ILE A 295 -10.22 -30.71 18.50
C ILE A 295 -9.45 -31.84 17.82
N PHE A 296 -9.48 -31.85 16.49
CA PHE A 296 -8.72 -32.78 15.69
C PHE A 296 -7.22 -32.49 15.76
N VAL A 297 -6.81 -31.23 15.60
CA VAL A 297 -5.41 -30.80 15.76
C VAL A 297 -5.36 -29.31 16.06
N GLN A 298 -4.38 -28.88 16.86
CA GLN A 298 -4.13 -27.47 17.12
C GLN A 298 -2.63 -27.18 17.09
N ARG A 299 -2.26 -26.03 16.56
CA ARG A 299 -0.91 -25.46 16.63
C ARG A 299 -1.00 -24.00 17.06
N ASN A 300 -0.15 -23.61 17.99
CA ASN A 300 0.04 -22.23 18.41
C ASN A 300 1.47 -21.83 18.04
N GLU A 301 1.66 -20.65 17.48
CA GLU A 301 2.95 -20.13 17.05
C GLU A 301 3.08 -18.66 17.47
N VAL A 302 4.24 -18.23 17.97
CA VAL A 302 4.58 -16.82 18.15
C VAL A 302 5.59 -16.43 17.08
N LEU A 303 5.27 -15.41 16.30
CA LEU A 303 6.06 -15.10 15.12
C LEU A 303 7.36 -14.39 15.48
N ALA A 304 8.47 -14.86 14.90
CA ALA A 304 9.80 -14.31 15.20
C ALA A 304 10.20 -13.10 14.34
N LYS A 305 9.50 -12.85 13.22
CA LYS A 305 9.87 -11.83 12.23
C LYS A 305 8.63 -11.22 11.59
N ASN A 306 8.78 -9.97 11.13
CA ASN A 306 7.82 -9.33 10.24
C ASN A 306 7.87 -9.99 8.87
N ARG A 307 6.71 -10.21 8.25
CA ARG A 307 6.59 -10.72 6.88
C ARG A 307 5.39 -10.06 6.19
N ALA A 308 5.66 -9.43 5.04
CA ALA A 308 4.60 -8.87 4.19
C ALA A 308 3.61 -9.96 3.75
N ARG A 309 4.10 -11.17 3.45
CA ARG A 309 3.27 -12.34 3.11
C ARG A 309 3.82 -13.60 3.75
N GLN A 310 2.97 -14.38 4.39
CA GLN A 310 3.38 -15.56 5.14
C GLN A 310 2.31 -16.66 5.10
N TYR A 311 2.74 -17.91 5.19
CA TYR A 311 1.83 -19.06 5.28
C TYR A 311 2.16 -19.92 6.49
N TYR A 312 1.15 -20.54 7.06
CA TYR A 312 1.27 -21.51 8.14
C TYR A 312 0.34 -22.70 7.88
N TYR A 313 0.67 -23.83 8.51
CA TYR A 313 -0.20 -25.00 8.48
C TYR A 313 -0.09 -25.82 9.76
N THR A 314 -1.15 -26.60 10.00
CA THR A 314 -1.24 -27.62 11.05
C THR A 314 -1.90 -28.86 10.46
N GLY A 315 -1.61 -30.05 10.98
CA GLY A 315 -2.15 -31.27 10.41
C GLY A 315 -1.62 -32.53 11.07
N ARG A 316 -2.14 -33.66 10.61
CA ARG A 316 -1.73 -35.00 11.05
C ARG A 316 -1.47 -35.88 9.84
N LYS A 317 -0.49 -36.78 9.96
CA LYS A 317 -0.43 -37.96 9.08
C LYS A 317 -1.59 -38.88 9.47
N ILE A 318 -2.33 -39.34 8.47
CA ILE A 318 -3.44 -40.26 8.65
C ILE A 318 -2.87 -41.66 8.43
N GLY A 319 -3.09 -42.51 9.42
CA GLY A 319 -2.44 -43.81 9.54
C GLY A 319 -3.23 -44.60 10.57
N ARG A 320 -2.76 -44.61 11.83
CA ARG A 320 -3.56 -45.13 12.95
C ARG A 320 -4.71 -44.21 13.35
N VAL A 321 -4.58 -42.91 13.09
CA VAL A 321 -5.68 -41.94 13.21
C VAL A 321 -6.51 -42.08 11.95
N GLN A 322 -7.77 -42.50 12.09
CA GLN A 322 -8.71 -42.57 10.97
C GLN A 322 -9.47 -41.25 10.86
N LEU A 323 -9.67 -40.80 9.62
CA LEU A 323 -10.62 -39.72 9.36
C LEU A 323 -12.04 -40.25 9.46
N GLN A 324 -12.94 -39.41 9.96
CA GLN A 324 -14.36 -39.69 9.96
C GLN A 324 -14.99 -39.01 8.74
N SER A 325 -16.08 -39.59 8.24
CA SER A 325 -16.89 -38.91 7.23
C SER A 325 -17.62 -37.75 7.90
N GLY A 326 -17.64 -36.59 7.25
CA GLY A 326 -18.32 -35.40 7.77
C GLY A 326 -17.61 -34.11 7.43
N THR A 327 -18.04 -33.02 8.05
CA THR A 327 -17.46 -31.69 7.83
C THR A 327 -16.44 -31.38 8.90
N TYR A 328 -15.22 -31.05 8.47
CA TYR A 328 -14.17 -30.52 9.35
C TYR A 328 -14.14 -29.00 9.22
N ALA A 329 -13.94 -28.32 10.34
CA ALA A 329 -13.82 -26.86 10.41
C ALA A 329 -12.40 -26.44 10.83
N GLY A 330 -11.79 -25.57 10.05
CA GLY A 330 -10.44 -25.05 10.23
C GLY A 330 -10.55 -23.61 10.68
N HIS A 331 -10.24 -23.37 11.95
CA HIS A 331 -10.27 -22.07 12.57
C HIS A 331 -8.86 -21.52 12.63
N VAL A 332 -8.72 -20.26 12.23
CA VAL A 332 -7.51 -19.49 12.43
C VAL A 332 -7.82 -18.24 13.22
N ARG A 333 -6.94 -17.95 14.18
CA ARG A 333 -6.92 -16.72 14.95
C ARG A 333 -5.51 -16.16 14.96
N ILE A 334 -5.38 -14.85 14.72
CA ILE A 334 -4.12 -14.11 14.90
C ILE A 334 -4.36 -12.97 15.89
N GLU A 335 -3.49 -12.87 16.88
CA GLU A 335 -3.52 -11.84 17.93
C GLU A 335 -2.21 -11.05 17.91
N ARG A 336 -2.31 -9.74 17.75
CA ARG A 336 -1.17 -8.83 17.84
C ARG A 336 -0.98 -8.32 19.26
N VAL A 337 0.26 -7.97 19.59
CA VAL A 337 0.64 -7.41 20.90
C VAL A 337 -0.18 -6.18 21.27
N ASN A 338 -0.59 -5.36 20.29
CA ASN A 338 -1.40 -4.17 20.50
C ASN A 338 -2.93 -4.45 20.64
N GLY A 339 -3.34 -5.71 20.76
CA GLY A 339 -4.73 -6.11 20.96
C GLY A 339 -5.55 -6.32 19.69
N VAL A 340 -4.98 -6.11 18.51
CA VAL A 340 -5.66 -6.45 17.25
C VAL A 340 -5.85 -7.96 17.17
N VAL A 341 -7.09 -8.39 16.90
CA VAL A 341 -7.45 -9.79 16.67
C VAL A 341 -8.12 -9.95 15.31
N ARG A 342 -7.77 -11.03 14.59
CA ARG A 342 -8.50 -11.48 13.39
C ARG A 342 -8.76 -12.97 13.47
N GLU A 343 -9.94 -13.36 12.99
CA GLU A 343 -10.36 -14.75 12.93
C GLU A 343 -11.00 -15.07 11.58
N LYS A 344 -10.82 -16.31 11.14
CA LYS A 344 -11.52 -16.84 9.96
C LYS A 344 -11.73 -18.34 10.11
N GLU A 345 -12.81 -18.84 9.53
CA GLU A 345 -13.13 -20.26 9.47
C GLU A 345 -13.14 -20.72 8.02
N PHE A 346 -12.63 -21.93 7.79
CA PHE A 346 -12.67 -22.65 6.53
C PHE A 346 -13.28 -24.03 6.77
N ARG A 347 -13.95 -24.61 5.77
CA ARG A 347 -14.56 -25.93 5.89
C ARG A 347 -14.12 -26.86 4.77
N VAL A 348 -14.12 -28.15 5.06
CA VAL A 348 -13.93 -29.22 4.06
C VAL A 348 -14.80 -30.41 4.42
N SER A 349 -15.36 -31.07 3.41
CA SER A 349 -16.05 -32.34 3.60
C SER A 349 -15.07 -33.50 3.44
N VAL A 350 -15.14 -34.49 4.32
CA VAL A 350 -14.43 -35.77 4.17
C VAL A 350 -15.47 -36.84 3.84
N ARG A 351 -15.24 -37.60 2.76
CA ARG A 351 -16.09 -38.71 2.33
C ARG A 351 -15.32 -39.73 1.50
#